data_AF-A0A316C5S0-F1
#
_entry.id   AF-A0A316C5S0-F1
#
_cell.length_a   1.000
_cell.length_b   1.000
_cell.length_c   1.000
_cell.angle_alpha   90.00
_cell.angle_beta   90.00
_cell.angle_gamma   90.00
#
_symmetry.space_group_name_H-M   'P 1'
#
loop_
_entity.id
_entity.type
_entity.pdbx_description
1 polymer ?
#
loop_
_entity_poly.entity_id
_entity_poly.type
_entity_poly.pdbx_seq_one_letter_code
_entity_poly.pdbx_strand_id
1 'polypeptide(L)'
;MLLLSGKTLRADALAVAGSIAEATGLRIMAQQSNARIECGAGRMPIKKVPYPLDMALDKLEDVDRVVLVGSGLFGYPGKPVRLLLEECEVIDLAGQ
;
A
#
# COMPACT_ATOMS: atom_id res chain seq x y z
N MET A 1 4.91 1.79 6.25
CA MET A 1 4.49 1.90 4.82
C MET A 1 3.01 2.28 4.76
N LEU A 2 2.59 3.06 3.76
CA LEU A 2 1.16 3.28 3.45
C LEU A 2 0.72 2.38 2.29
N LEU A 3 -0.40 1.68 2.44
CA LEU A 3 -1.06 0.93 1.37
C LEU A 3 -2.38 1.60 0.99
N LEU A 4 -2.44 2.12 -0.22
CA LEU A 4 -3.55 2.92 -0.73
C LEU A 4 -4.40 2.12 -1.74
N SER A 5 -5.72 2.34 -1.75
CA SER A 5 -6.59 1.81 -2.79
C SER A 5 -7.82 2.70 -3.06
N GLY A 6 -8.44 2.50 -4.22
CA GLY A 6 -9.71 3.15 -4.55
C GLY A 6 -9.59 4.68 -4.66
N LYS A 7 -10.34 5.41 -3.81
CA LYS A 7 -10.38 6.89 -3.83
C LYS A 7 -9.10 7.54 -3.32
N THR A 8 -8.28 6.84 -2.53
CA THR A 8 -7.00 7.37 -2.05
C THR A 8 -5.94 7.46 -3.14
N LEU A 9 -6.21 6.86 -4.31
CA LEU A 9 -5.39 6.94 -5.52
C LEU A 9 -5.86 8.03 -6.50
N ARG A 10 -6.54 9.06 -5.97
CA ARG A 10 -6.94 10.29 -6.70
C ARG A 10 -6.01 11.44 -6.33
N ALA A 11 -5.97 12.47 -7.17
CA ALA A 11 -5.00 13.55 -7.13
C ALA A 11 -4.87 14.20 -5.75
N ASP A 12 -5.99 14.57 -5.13
CA ASP A 12 -5.99 15.26 -3.84
C ASP A 12 -5.44 14.38 -2.71
N ALA A 13 -5.90 13.12 -2.65
CA ALA A 13 -5.43 12.16 -1.66
C ALA A 13 -3.97 11.75 -1.88
N LEU A 14 -3.54 11.61 -3.14
CA LEU A 14 -2.15 11.32 -3.49
C LEU A 14 -1.22 12.49 -3.17
N ALA A 15 -1.68 13.73 -3.31
CA ALA A 15 -0.90 14.90 -2.90
C ALA A 15 -0.63 14.87 -1.39
N VAL A 16 -1.67 14.63 -0.58
CA VAL A 16 -1.53 14.50 0.88
C VAL A 16 -0.62 13.33 1.24
N ALA A 17 -0.83 12.17 0.62
CA ALA A 17 0.00 11.00 0.86
C ALA A 17 1.47 11.25 0.48
N GLY A 18 1.71 11.95 -0.65
CA GLY A 18 3.03 12.39 -1.07
C GLY A 18 3.71 13.28 -0.03
N SER A 19 3.02 14.28 0.50
CA SER A 19 3.57 15.13 1.57
C SER A 19 3.89 14.35 2.85
N ILE A 20 3.09 13.35 3.22
CA ILE A 20 3.39 12.46 4.34
C ILE A 20 4.65 11.63 4.04
N ALA A 21 4.76 11.08 2.83
CA ALA A 21 5.94 10.31 2.43
C ALA A 21 7.22 11.16 2.43
N GLU A 22 7.15 12.40 1.98
CA GLU A 22 8.28 13.34 2.03
C GLU A 22 8.66 13.69 3.48
N ALA A 23 7.67 13.92 4.35
CA ALA A 23 7.91 14.30 5.74
C ALA A 23 8.47 13.16 6.60
N THR A 24 8.05 11.91 6.36
CA THR A 24 8.42 10.78 7.22
C THR A 24 9.37 9.79 6.56
N GLY A 25 9.66 9.93 5.27
CA GLY A 25 10.43 8.97 4.49
C GLY A 25 9.74 7.61 4.28
N LEU A 26 8.42 7.53 4.50
CA LEU A 26 7.71 6.26 4.37
C LEU A 26 7.54 5.84 2.91
N ARG A 27 7.46 4.53 2.69
CA ARG A 27 7.10 3.95 1.38
C ARG A 27 5.59 4.01 1.17
N ILE A 28 5.15 4.37 -0.03
CA ILE A 28 3.75 4.30 -0.48
C ILE A 28 3.62 3.27 -1.58
N MET A 29 2.63 2.39 -1.44
CA MET A 29 2.25 1.44 -2.48
C MET A 29 0.74 1.44 -2.69
N ALA A 30 0.32 1.10 -3.90
CA ALA A 30 -1.08 0.83 -4.21
C ALA A 30 -1.38 -0.67 -4.03
N GLN A 31 -2.61 -0.99 -3.64
CA GLN A 31 -3.11 -2.37 -3.66
C GLN A 31 -2.90 -3.02 -5.05
N GLN A 32 -2.84 -4.35 -5.12
CA GLN A 32 -2.65 -5.04 -6.42
C GLN A 32 -3.75 -4.67 -7.43
N SER A 33 -5.01 -4.74 -7.00
CA SER A 33 -6.19 -4.43 -7.81
C SER A 33 -6.75 -3.05 -7.46
N ASN A 34 -6.77 -2.15 -8.45
CA ASN A 34 -7.34 -0.81 -8.33
C ASN A 34 -8.08 -0.43 -9.62
N ALA A 35 -9.27 0.16 -9.48
CA ALA A 35 -10.05 0.62 -10.62
C ALA A 35 -9.37 1.76 -11.39
N ARG A 36 -8.62 2.64 -10.70
CA ARG A 36 -7.88 3.74 -11.30
C ARG A 36 -6.79 4.22 -10.35
N ILE A 37 -5.64 4.57 -10.91
CA ILE A 37 -4.54 5.27 -10.24
C ILE A 37 -4.28 6.53 -11.07
N GLU A 38 -4.40 7.71 -10.46
CA GLU A 38 -4.13 8.96 -11.18
C GLU A 38 -2.62 9.21 -11.28
N CYS A 39 -2.16 9.45 -12.51
CA CYS A 39 -0.77 9.74 -12.83
C CYS A 39 -0.66 11.07 -13.59
N GLY A 40 0.56 11.59 -13.72
CA GLY A 40 0.82 12.82 -14.47
C GLY A 40 2.08 13.53 -14.00
N ALA A 41 2.50 14.54 -14.76
CA ALA A 41 3.63 15.38 -14.40
C ALA A 41 3.41 16.03 -13.02
N GLY A 42 4.45 16.05 -12.19
CA GLY A 42 4.38 16.58 -10.82
C GLY A 42 3.71 15.67 -9.79
N ARG A 43 3.32 14.43 -10.16
CA ARG A 43 2.76 13.45 -9.22
C ARG A 43 3.77 12.34 -8.93
N MET A 44 3.79 11.89 -7.68
CA MET A 44 4.62 10.75 -7.29
C MET A 44 4.12 9.48 -7.99
N PRO A 45 4.99 8.72 -8.69
CA PRO A 45 4.59 7.47 -9.31
C PRO A 45 4.29 6.43 -8.22
N ILE A 46 3.05 5.97 -8.15
CA ILE A 46 2.65 4.94 -7.20
C ILE A 46 2.87 3.55 -7.79
N LYS A 47 3.75 2.77 -7.16
CA LYS A 47 3.96 1.36 -7.49
C LYS A 47 2.88 0.50 -6.84
N LYS A 48 2.43 -0.54 -7.54
CA LYS A 48 1.50 -1.53 -7.00
C LYS A 48 2.27 -2.61 -6.24
N VAL A 49 1.60 -3.24 -5.27
CA VAL A 49 2.08 -4.50 -4.69
C VAL A 49 2.24 -5.53 -5.84
N PRO A 50 3.41 -6.16 -5.98
CA PRO A 50 3.67 -7.10 -7.06
C PRO A 50 2.84 -8.37 -6.92
N TYR A 51 2.66 -9.07 -8.04
CA TYR A 51 2.04 -10.38 -8.13
C TYR A 51 3.00 -11.28 -8.93
N PRO A 52 3.23 -12.56 -8.54
CA PRO A 52 2.51 -13.36 -7.53
C PRO A 52 2.88 -13.05 -6.07
N LEU A 53 2.14 -13.64 -5.13
CA LEU A 53 2.26 -13.44 -3.68
C LEU A 53 3.70 -13.54 -3.15
N ASP A 54 4.51 -14.46 -3.67
CA ASP A 54 5.89 -14.66 -3.22
C ASP A 54 6.75 -13.40 -3.47
N MET A 55 6.55 -12.73 -4.62
CA MET A 55 7.21 -11.44 -4.90
C MET A 55 6.70 -10.31 -3.99
N ALA A 56 5.45 -10.39 -3.54
CA ALA A 56 4.91 -9.42 -2.59
C ALA A 56 5.55 -9.59 -1.22
N LEU A 57 5.72 -10.82 -0.75
CA LEU A 57 6.40 -11.14 0.50
C LEU A 57 7.86 -10.64 0.46
N ASP A 58 8.62 -10.98 -0.56
CA ASP A 58 10.01 -10.50 -0.73
C ASP A 58 10.08 -8.96 -0.74
N LYS A 59 9.05 -8.30 -1.30
CA LYS A 59 9.03 -6.83 -1.40
C LYS A 59 8.57 -6.14 -0.12
N LEU A 60 7.95 -6.88 0.79
CA LEU A 60 7.35 -6.39 2.03
C LEU A 60 8.04 -6.93 3.28
N GLU A 61 9.07 -7.77 3.12
CA GLU A 61 9.89 -8.33 4.20
C GLU A 61 10.53 -7.23 5.07
N ASP A 62 10.84 -6.06 4.49
CA ASP A 62 11.43 -4.91 5.19
C ASP A 62 10.41 -4.01 5.91
N VAL A 63 9.13 -4.42 5.99
CA VAL A 63 8.05 -3.58 6.51
C VAL A 63 7.59 -4.06 7.88
N ASP A 64 7.97 -3.30 8.91
CA ASP A 64 7.54 -3.55 10.29
C ASP A 64 6.16 -2.95 10.61
N ARG A 65 5.74 -1.93 9.86
CA ARG A 65 4.43 -1.28 10.04
C ARG A 65 3.77 -0.99 8.71
N VAL A 66 2.52 -1.39 8.56
CA VAL A 66 1.66 -1.01 7.44
C VAL A 66 0.46 -0.22 7.93
N VAL A 67 0.11 0.82 7.20
CA VAL A 67 -1.13 1.56 7.38
C VAL A 67 -1.98 1.36 6.13
N LEU A 68 -3.17 0.80 6.32
CA LEU A 68 -4.14 0.55 5.27
C LEU A 68 -5.10 1.74 5.19
N VAL A 69 -5.25 2.31 3.99
CA VAL A 69 -6.19 3.40 3.73
C VAL A 69 -7.04 3.07 2.51
N GLY A 70 -8.28 2.66 2.77
CA GLY A 70 -9.22 2.16 1.78
C GLY A 70 -8.75 0.85 1.15
N SER A 71 -7.85 0.10 1.79
CA SER A 71 -7.20 -1.09 1.24
C SER A 71 -7.34 -2.29 2.19
N GLY A 72 -7.31 -3.50 1.63
CA GLY A 72 -7.37 -4.76 2.38
C GLY A 72 -6.15 -5.63 2.08
N LEU A 73 -5.78 -6.46 3.05
CA LEU A 73 -4.79 -7.52 2.85
C LEU A 73 -5.48 -8.76 2.27
N PHE A 74 -4.97 -9.27 1.15
CA PHE A 74 -5.48 -10.49 0.52
C PHE A 74 -4.84 -11.73 1.16
N GLY A 75 -5.65 -12.56 1.79
CA GLY A 75 -5.24 -13.88 2.27
C GLY A 75 -5.40 -14.94 1.19
N TYR A 76 -4.41 -15.82 1.04
CA TYR A 76 -4.49 -16.99 0.17
C TYR A 76 -4.56 -18.27 1.02
N PRO A 77 -5.37 -19.27 0.63
CA PRO A 77 -5.45 -20.52 1.37
C PRO A 77 -4.09 -21.24 1.38
N GLY A 78 -3.57 -21.52 2.58
CA GLY A 78 -2.27 -22.17 2.78
C GLY A 78 -1.04 -21.25 2.86
N LYS A 79 -1.22 -19.93 2.78
CA LYS A 79 -0.15 -18.92 2.95
C LYS A 79 -0.57 -17.89 4.01
N PRO A 80 0.37 -17.18 4.66
CA PRO A 80 0.02 -16.22 5.70
C PRO A 80 -0.99 -15.19 5.15
N VAL A 81 -2.09 -15.01 5.87
CA VAL A 81 -3.16 -14.07 5.52
C VAL A 81 -2.63 -12.62 5.53
N ARG A 82 -1.54 -12.39 6.26
CA ARG A 82 -0.79 -11.13 6.23
C ARG A 82 0.33 -11.24 5.20
N LEU A 83 0.33 -10.31 4.25
CA LEU A 83 1.41 -10.08 3.26
C LEU A 83 2.73 -9.59 3.92
N LEU A 84 2.83 -9.69 5.24
CA LEU A 84 3.78 -8.99 6.08
C LEU A 84 4.31 -9.97 7.13
N LEU A 85 5.47 -9.67 7.69
CA LEU A 85 6.04 -10.42 8.81
C LEU A 85 5.02 -10.57 9.95
N GLU A 86 5.12 -11.63 10.74
CA GLU A 86 4.19 -11.89 11.86
C GLU A 86 4.18 -10.75 12.89
N GLU A 87 5.30 -10.05 13.02
CA GLU A 87 5.48 -8.90 13.92
C GLU A 87 5.02 -7.57 13.30
N CYS A 88 4.55 -7.57 12.04
CA CYS A 88 4.16 -6.36 11.36
C CYS A 88 2.87 -5.78 11.93
N GLU A 89 2.96 -4.53 12.40
CA GLU A 89 1.82 -3.78 12.91
C GLU A 89 0.93 -3.34 11.74
N VAL A 90 -0.32 -3.79 11.73
CA VAL A 90 -1.32 -3.41 10.73
C VAL A 90 -2.29 -2.42 11.34
N ILE A 91 -2.26 -1.19 10.83
CA ILE A 91 -3.17 -0.11 11.24
C ILE A 91 -4.17 0.12 10.11
N ASP A 92 -5.44 -0.21 10.33
CA ASP A 92 -6.51 0.14 9.39
C ASP A 92 -7.11 1.50 9.76
N LEU A 93 -6.87 2.52 8.91
CA LEU A 93 -7.40 3.87 9.11
C LEU A 93 -8.72 4.11 8.37
N ALA A 94 -9.02 3.30 7.36
CA ALA A 94 -10.22 3.42 6.56
C ALA A 94 -10.45 2.08 5.87
N GLY A 95 -11.22 1.20 6.52
CA GLY A 95 -11.58 -0.09 5.95
C GLY A 95 -12.31 0.06 4.61
N GLN A 96 -12.22 -0.97 3.77
CA GLN A 96 -12.96 -1.03 2.49
C GLN A 96 -14.46 -1.20 2.68
#